data_AF-A0A2V8ER14-F1
#
_entry.id   AF-A0A2V8ER14-F1
#
_cell.length_a   1.000
_cell.length_b   1.000
_cell.length_c   1.000
_cell.angle_alpha   90.00
_cell.angle_beta   90.00
_cell.angle_gamma   90.00
#
_symmetry.space_group_name_H-M   'P 1'
#
loop_
_entity.id
_entity.type
_entity.pdbx_description
1 polymer ?
#
loop_
_entity_poly.entity_id
_entity_poly.type
_entity_poly.pdbx_seq_one_letter_code
_entity_poly.pdbx_strand_id
1 'polypeptide(L)' 'LSALAVKPGSSVKRGDVVGYVGSTGRSTGVHLHYEILANGQLINPLQLLTQPARR' A
#
# COMPACT_ATOMS: atom_id res chain seq x y z
N LEU A 1 -2.70 -5.56 -7.81
CA LEU A 1 -2.56 -6.71 -6.89
C LEU A 1 -3.01 -7.97 -7.63
N SER A 2 -2.42 -9.14 -7.37
CA SER A 2 -2.87 -10.42 -7.92
C SER A 2 -3.77 -11.18 -6.95
N ALA A 3 -3.53 -11.04 -5.64
CA ALA A 3 -4.32 -11.64 -4.58
C ALA A 3 -4.27 -10.79 -3.29
N LEU A 4 -5.32 -10.90 -2.48
CA LEU A 4 -5.43 -10.28 -1.16
C LEU A 4 -5.12 -11.31 -0.07
N ALA A 5 -4.29 -10.94 0.91
CA ALA A 5 -3.96 -11.80 2.06
C ALA A 5 -4.78 -11.47 3.31
N VAL A 6 -5.57 -10.39 3.27
CA VAL A 6 -6.40 -9.90 4.38
C VAL A 6 -7.86 -9.75 3.97
N LYS A 7 -8.73 -9.59 4.98
CA LYS A 7 -10.18 -9.38 4.81
C LYS A 7 -10.61 -8.05 5.43
N PRO A 8 -11.73 -7.43 4.99
CA PRO A 8 -12.29 -6.25 5.64
C PRO A 8 -12.44 -6.46 7.16
N GLY A 9 -12.00 -5.47 7.94
CA GLY A 9 -12.00 -5.53 9.41
C GLY A 9 -10.76 -6.18 10.03
N SER A 10 -9.82 -6.71 9.25
CA SER A 10 -8.56 -7.26 9.79
C SER A 10 -7.67 -6.13 10.35
N SER A 11 -7.19 -6.28 11.59
CA SER A 11 -6.14 -5.42 12.14
C SER A 11 -4.78 -5.87 11.59
N VAL A 12 -3.95 -4.93 11.16
CA VAL A 12 -2.62 -5.18 10.59
C VAL A 12 -1.56 -4.32 11.28
N LYS A 13 -0.35 -4.84 11.38
CA LYS A 13 0.82 -4.15 11.90
C LYS A 13 1.78 -3.79 10.78
N ARG A 14 2.68 -2.84 11.03
CA ARG A 14 3.76 -2.50 10.10
C ARG A 14 4.59 -3.77 9.82
N GLY A 15 4.75 -4.11 8.55
CA GLY A 15 5.50 -5.27 8.10
C GLY A 15 4.63 -6.48 7.75
N ASP A 16 3.34 -6.47 8.08
CA ASP A 16 2.44 -7.57 7.73
C ASP A 16 2.20 -7.64 6.21
N VAL A 17 2.11 -8.87 5.70
CA VAL A 17 1.75 -9.12 4.30
C VAL A 17 0.24 -8.93 4.13
N VAL A 18 -0.14 -7.93 3.33
CA VAL A 18 -1.56 -7.61 3.06
C VAL A 18 -2.06 -8.07 1.69
N GLY A 19 -1.14 -8.40 0.79
CA GLY A 19 -1.47 -8.90 -0.55
C GLY A 19 -0.24 -9.04 -1.43
N TYR A 20 -0.47 -9.48 -2.66
CA TYR A 20 0.57 -9.82 -3.63
C TYR A 20 0.48 -8.91 -4.85
N VAL A 21 1.62 -8.45 -5.39
CA VAL A 21 1.67 -7.59 -6.57
C VAL A 21 1.07 -8.30 -7.80
N GLY A 22 0.53 -7.53 -8.74
CA GLY A 22 -0.08 -8.08 -9.96
C GLY A 22 -0.47 -6.99 -10.94
N SER A 23 -1.12 -7.36 -12.05
CA SER A 23 -1.50 -6.45 -13.13
C SER A 23 -3.00 -6.46 -13.42
N THR A 24 -3.83 -6.65 -12.40
CA THR A 24 -5.31 -6.60 -12.53
C THR A 24 -5.81 -5.20 -12.89
N GLY A 25 -6.95 -5.12 -13.60
CA GLY A 25 -7.56 -3.86 -14.00
C GLY A 25 -6.92 -3.29 -15.28
N ARG A 26 -6.88 -1.96 -15.41
CA ARG A 26 -6.19 -1.29 -16.52
C ARG A 26 -4.76 -1.00 -16.10
N SER A 27 -3.85 -1.89 -16.49
CA SER A 27 -2.43 -1.79 -16.17
C SER A 27 -1.60 -2.19 -17.38
N THR A 28 -0.42 -1.58 -17.55
CA THR A 28 0.53 -1.90 -18.62
C THR A 28 1.55 -2.96 -18.22
N GLY A 29 1.62 -3.34 -16.93
CA GLY A 29 2.56 -4.35 -16.43
C GLY A 29 2.43 -4.59 -14.93
N VAL A 30 3.22 -5.53 -14.38
CA VAL A 30 3.19 -5.87 -12.95
C VAL A 30 3.84 -4.76 -12.13
N HIS A 31 3.05 -4.08 -11.30
CA HIS A 31 3.52 -3.05 -10.38
C HIS A 31 2.58 -2.87 -9.18
N LEU A 32 3.03 -2.12 -8.17
CA LEU A 32 2.22 -1.74 -7.01
C LEU A 32 1.90 -0.24 -7.10
N HIS A 33 0.62 0.09 -7.23
CA HIS A 33 0.13 1.43 -7.00
C HIS A 33 -0.09 1.63 -5.50
N TYR A 34 0.63 2.59 -4.90
CA TYR A 34 0.57 2.87 -3.46
C TYR A 34 0.21 4.33 -3.22
N GLU A 35 -0.84 4.55 -2.43
CA GLU A 35 -1.37 5.88 -2.13
C GLU A 35 -1.50 6.05 -0.61
N ILE A 36 -1.39 7.29 -0.17
CA ILE A 36 -1.66 7.68 1.21
C ILE A 36 -2.77 8.72 1.20
N LEU A 37 -3.87 8.37 1.85
CA LEU A 37 -4.99 9.27 2.11
C LEU A 37 -5.00 9.59 3.60
N ALA A 38 -4.75 10.85 3.95
CA ALA A 38 -4.85 11.32 5.33
C ALA A 38 -5.79 12.53 5.39
N ASN A 39 -6.75 12.50 6.31
CA ASN A 39 -7.75 13.56 6.48
C ASN A 39 -8.48 13.94 5.17
N GLY A 40 -8.73 12.94 4.30
CA GLY A 40 -9.40 13.15 3.01
C GLY A 40 -8.53 13.74 1.90
N GLN A 41 -7.22 13.94 2.14
CA GLN A 41 -6.29 14.46 1.14
C GLN A 41 -5.25 13.41 0.74
N LEU A 42 -4.97 13.35 -0.56
CA LEU A 42 -3.88 12.54 -1.10
C LEU A 42 -2.55 13.20 -0.77
N ILE A 43 -1.65 12.44 -0.16
CA ILE A 43 -0.31 12.87 0.21
C ILE A 43 0.71 12.11 -0.64
N ASN A 44 1.78 12.79 -1.08
CA ASN A 44 2.90 12.14 -1.75
C ASN A 44 3.56 11.11 -0.80
N PRO A 45 3.51 9.79 -1.10
CA PRO A 45 3.98 8.76 -0.19
C PRO A 45 5.46 8.85 0.16
N LEU A 46 6.28 9.39 -0.75
CA LEU A 46 7.72 9.49 -0.53
C LEU A 46 8.06 10.36 0.68
N GLN A 47 7.24 11.36 1.01
CA GLN A 47 7.46 12.22 2.19
C GLN A 47 7.43 11.44 3.51
N LEU A 48 6.74 10.29 3.54
CA LEU A 48 6.62 9.43 4.72
C LEU A 48 7.56 8.23 4.66
N LEU A 49 7.84 7.71 3.47
CA LEU A 49 8.73 6.56 3.27
C LEU A 49 10.22 6.92 3.42
N THR A 50 10.61 8.15 3.09
CA THR A 50 12.02 8.59 3.21
C THR A 50 12.34 9.18 4.58
N GLN A 51 11.36 9.29 5.49
CA GLN A 51 11.66 9.67 6.86
C GLN A 51 12.37 8.49 7.55
N PRO A 52 13.59 8.70 8.10
CA PRO A 52 14.25 7.65 8.85
C PRO A 52 13.31 7.22 9.97
N ALA A 53 13.17 5.91 10.16
CA ALA A 53 12.43 5.36 11.29
C ALA A 53 12.98 6.02 12.55
N ARG A 54 12.18 6.87 13.20
CA ARG A 54 12.53 7.42 14.51
C ARG A 54 12.74 6.20 15.41
N ARG A 55 13.99 5.98 15.81
CA ARG A 55 14.38 4.95 16.77
C ARG A 55 13.68 5.18 18.10
#